data_AF-A0A852WDP3-F1
#
_entry.id   AF-A0A852WDP3-F1
#
_cell.length_a   1.000
_cell.length_b   1.000
_cell.length_c   1.000
_cell.angle_alpha   90.00
_cell.angle_beta   90.00
_cell.angle_gamma   90.00
#
_symmetry.space_group_name_H-M   'P 1'
#
loop_
_entity.id
_entity.type
_entity.pdbx_description
1 polymer ?
#
loop_
_entity_poly.entity_id
_entity_poly.type
_entity_poly.pdbx_seq_one_letter_code
_entity_poly.pdbx_strand_id
1 'polypeptide(L)'
;MALANILSEMPDLLERTLAEHTPDAQGFCRECRDATGVSATWPCVTRELAEQARSMSSDGPGTVDERPAEGTVAGRRRARALSAPLGNGRHRSI
;
A
#
# COMPACT_ATOMS: atom_id res chain seq x y z
N MET A 1 17.23 -1.08 10.80
CA MET A 1 16.76 -1.42 9.44
C MET A 1 16.85 -0.18 8.55
N ALA A 2 18.03 0.13 8.00
CA ALA A 2 18.20 1.31 7.14
C ALA A 2 18.18 0.95 5.65
N LEU A 3 18.85 -0.14 5.27
CA LEU A 3 18.99 -0.54 3.87
C LEU A 3 17.67 -0.97 3.21
N ALA A 4 16.84 -1.77 3.91
CA ALA A 4 15.53 -2.18 3.38
C ALA A 4 14.61 -0.97 3.12
N ASN A 5 14.61 0.04 4.00
CA ASN A 5 13.80 1.25 3.82
C ASN A 5 14.24 2.04 2.58
N ILE A 6 15.55 2.25 2.41
CA ILE A 6 16.13 2.95 1.27
C ILE A 6 15.80 2.22 -0.04
N LEU A 7 15.86 0.88 -0.05
CA LEU A 7 15.49 0.07 -1.22
C LEU A 7 13.99 0.16 -1.53
N SER A 8 13.12 0.21 -0.51
CA SER A 8 11.67 0.38 -0.70
C SER A 8 11.32 1.73 -1.32
N GLU A 9 12.12 2.77 -1.07
CA GLU A 9 11.98 4.10 -1.66
C GLU A 9 12.54 4.18 -3.10
N MET A 10 13.28 3.17 -3.56
CA MET A 10 13.88 3.09 -4.90
C MET A 10 13.54 1.76 -5.60
N PRO A 11 12.34 1.62 -6.18
CA PRO A 11 11.85 0.36 -6.74
C PRO A 11 12.71 -0.16 -7.91
N ASP A 12 13.27 0.72 -8.75
CA ASP A 12 14.15 0.30 -9.85
C ASP A 12 15.44 -0.37 -9.36
N LEU A 13 16.04 0.15 -8.28
CA LEU A 13 17.24 -0.41 -7.68
C LEU A 13 16.91 -1.73 -6.97
N LEU A 14 15.75 -1.80 -6.33
CA LEU A 14 15.26 -2.99 -5.66
C LEU A 14 15.05 -4.14 -6.66
N GLU A 15 14.33 -3.90 -7.76
CA GLU A 15 14.08 -4.90 -8.80
C GLU A 15 15.39 -5.40 -9.42
N ARG A 16 16.34 -4.50 -9.68
CA ARG A 16 17.69 -4.86 -10.15
C ARG A 16 18.43 -5.74 -9.15
N THR A 17 18.42 -5.37 -7.87
CA THR A 17 19.08 -6.15 -6.81
C THR A 17 18.51 -7.57 -6.73
N LEU A 18 17.18 -7.72 -6.85
CA LEU A 18 16.52 -9.03 -6.86
C LEU A 18 16.88 -9.85 -8.10
N ALA A 19 17.02 -9.20 -9.25
CA ALA A 19 17.38 -9.84 -10.52
C ALA A 19 18.87 -10.24 -10.58
N GLU A 20 19.76 -9.43 -10.00
CA GLU A 20 21.21 -9.69 -9.96
C GLU A 20 21.53 -10.79 -8.94
N HIS A 21 20.94 -10.75 -7.74
CA HIS A 21 21.15 -11.76 -6.69
C HIS A 21 20.29 -13.01 -6.93
N THR A 22 20.83 -13.98 -7.67
CA THR A 22 20.18 -15.26 -7.99
C THR A 22 20.92 -16.47 -7.39
N PRO A 23 20.21 -17.59 -7.13
CA PRO A 23 20.83 -18.80 -6.63
C PRO A 23 21.67 -19.47 -7.72
N ASP A 24 22.82 -19.99 -7.33
CA ASP A 24 23.62 -20.91 -8.12
C ASP A 24 23.20 -22.36 -7.87
N ALA A 25 23.60 -23.28 -8.77
CA ALA A 25 23.28 -24.71 -8.68
C ALA A 25 23.81 -25.37 -7.39
N GLN A 26 24.75 -24.71 -6.71
CA GLN A 26 25.40 -25.17 -5.49
C GLN A 26 24.77 -24.58 -4.20
N GLY A 27 23.71 -23.77 -4.32
CA GLY A 27 23.08 -23.11 -3.17
C GLY A 27 23.83 -21.88 -2.65
N PHE A 28 24.56 -21.18 -3.53
CA PHE A 28 25.24 -19.92 -3.23
C PHE A 28 24.69 -18.78 -4.09
N CYS A 29 24.83 -17.53 -3.64
CA CYS A 29 24.49 -16.38 -4.48
C CYS A 29 25.53 -16.17 -5.58
N ARG A 30 25.08 -15.99 -6.82
CA ARG A 30 25.96 -15.74 -7.98
C ARG A 30 26.63 -14.37 -7.93
N GLU A 31 25.88 -13.34 -7.57
CA GLU A 31 26.39 -11.95 -7.53
C GLU A 31 27.34 -11.72 -6.36
N CYS A 32 27.16 -12.45 -5.26
CA CYS A 32 28.09 -12.35 -4.12
C CYS A 32 29.42 -13.07 -4.35
N ARG A 33 29.63 -13.71 -5.51
CA ARG A 33 30.89 -14.38 -5.82
C ARG A 33 31.96 -13.33 -6.13
N ASP A 34 32.93 -13.20 -5.25
CA ASP A 34 34.07 -12.29 -5.47
C ASP A 34 35.16 -12.91 -6.36
N ALA A 35 36.20 -12.12 -6.67
CA ALA A 35 37.33 -12.54 -7.49
C ALA A 35 38.17 -13.69 -6.86
N THR A 36 37.99 -13.96 -5.57
CA THR A 36 38.64 -15.06 -4.85
C THR A 36 37.80 -16.35 -4.89
N GLY A 37 36.58 -16.28 -5.43
CA GLY A 37 35.64 -17.39 -5.55
C GLY A 37 34.75 -17.58 -4.31
N VAL A 38 34.91 -16.75 -3.27
CA VAL A 38 34.06 -16.81 -2.08
C VAL A 38 32.68 -16.28 -2.45
N SER A 39 31.64 -17.06 -2.14
CA SER A 39 30.24 -16.71 -2.41
C SER A 39 29.43 -16.82 -1.13
N ALA A 40 28.50 -15.90 -0.91
CA ALA A 40 27.55 -16.01 0.19
C ALA A 40 26.62 -17.21 -0.01
N THR A 41 26.26 -17.90 1.07
CA THR A 41 25.24 -18.96 1.03
C THR A 41 23.91 -18.35 0.61
N TRP A 42 23.12 -19.10 -0.15
CA TRP A 42 21.78 -18.70 -0.54
C TRP A 42 20.75 -19.08 0.55
N PRO A 43 19.78 -18.20 0.88
CA PRO A 43 19.67 -16.81 0.46
C PRO A 43 20.75 -15.93 1.11
N CYS A 44 21.30 -15.00 0.34
CA CYS A 44 22.29 -14.05 0.86
C CYS A 44 21.60 -12.88 1.58
N VAL A 45 22.30 -12.23 2.51
CA VAL A 45 21.75 -11.12 3.31
C VAL A 45 21.16 -10.01 2.43
N THR A 46 21.83 -9.66 1.32
CA THR A 46 21.32 -8.66 0.37
C THR A 46 19.98 -9.08 -0.25
N ARG A 47 19.83 -10.37 -0.60
CA ARG A 47 18.58 -10.90 -1.13
C ARG A 47 17.46 -10.84 -0.10
N GLU A 48 17.75 -11.21 1.15
CA GLU A 48 16.76 -11.14 2.23
C GLU A 48 16.30 -9.70 2.49
N LEU A 49 17.22 -8.74 2.48
CA LEU A 49 16.89 -7.31 2.65
C LEU A 49 16.05 -6.77 1.49
N ALA A 50 16.34 -7.18 0.25
CA ALA A 50 15.54 -6.83 -0.90
C ALA A 50 14.13 -7.44 -0.84
N GLU A 51 13.98 -8.69 -0.39
CA GLU A 51 12.66 -9.30 -0.21
C GLU A 51 11.85 -8.62 0.90
N GLN A 52 12.51 -8.19 1.98
CA GLN A 52 11.87 -7.36 3.02
C GLN A 52 11.40 -6.02 2.46
N ALA A 53 12.24 -5.33 1.68
CA ALA A 53 11.89 -4.06 1.03
C ALA A 53 10.69 -4.23 0.08
N ARG A 54 10.67 -5.28 -0.76
CA ARG A 54 9.56 -5.59 -1.65
C ARG A 54 8.25 -5.82 -0.90
N SER A 55 8.32 -6.47 0.25
CA SER A 55 7.16 -6.68 1.13
C SER A 55 6.63 -5.35 1.68
N MET A 56 7.53 -4.43 2.06
CA MET A 56 7.16 -3.09 2.54
C MET A 56 6.56 -2.22 1.42
N SER A 57 7.10 -2.27 0.19
CA SER A 57 6.56 -1.53 -0.96
C SER A 57 5.20 -2.08 -1.43
N SER A 58 4.98 -3.39 -1.30
CA SER A 58 3.68 -4.01 -1.62
C SER A 58 2.59 -3.63 -0.60
N ASP A 59 3.00 -3.27 0.62
CA ASP A 59 2.15 -2.68 1.67
C ASP A 59 2.02 -1.14 1.53
N GLY A 60 2.57 -0.55 0.45
CA GLY A 60 2.49 0.88 0.16
C GLY A 60 1.04 1.36 -0.03
N PRO A 61 0.72 2.60 0.38
CA PRO A 61 -0.64 3.03 0.71
C PRO A 61 -1.57 2.84 -0.47
N GLY A 62 -2.74 2.26 -0.23
CA GLY A 62 -3.82 2.19 -1.21
C GLY A 62 -3.98 3.56 -1.87
N THR A 63 -3.71 3.61 -3.17
CA THR A 63 -4.18 4.60 -4.14
C THR A 63 -4.87 5.83 -3.52
N VAL A 64 -4.11 6.82 -3.05
CA VAL A 64 -4.64 8.20 -3.09
C VAL A 64 -4.40 8.70 -4.50
N ASP A 65 -5.22 8.17 -5.41
CA ASP A 65 -5.59 8.85 -6.64
C ASP A 65 -6.31 10.14 -6.21
N GLU A 66 -5.54 11.17 -5.83
CA GLU A 66 -6.04 12.54 -5.72
C GLU A 66 -6.24 13.09 -7.14
N ARG A 67 -7.15 12.45 -7.88
CA ARG A 67 -7.95 13.19 -8.85
C ARG A 67 -8.88 14.09 -8.03
N PRO A 68 -8.91 15.41 -8.27
CA PRO A 68 -9.95 16.22 -7.68
C PRO A 68 -11.26 15.74 -8.28
N ALA A 69 -12.01 14.95 -7.52
CA ALA A 69 -13.42 14.72 -7.78
C ALA A 69 -14.09 16.08 -7.60
N GLU A 70 -14.18 16.82 -8.71
CA GLU A 70 -15.09 17.95 -8.86
C GLU A 70 -16.48 17.44 -8.50
N GLY A 71 -16.85 17.67 -7.24
CA GLY A 71 -18.16 17.43 -6.69
C GLY A 71 -19.15 18.27 -7.50
N THR A 72 -19.67 17.65 -8.54
CA THR A 72 -20.85 18.08 -9.28
C THR A 72 -21.99 18.26 -8.27
N VAL A 73 -22.15 19.48 -7.77
CA VAL A 73 -23.35 19.92 -7.05
C VAL A 73 -24.46 20.07 -8.10
N ALA A 74 -25.02 18.93 -8.49
CA ALA A 74 -26.20 18.84 -9.33
C ALA A 74 -27.37 18.29 -8.49
N GLY A 75 -27.99 19.19 -7.73
CA GLY A 75 -29.45 19.29 -7.77
C GLY A 75 -30.28 18.56 -6.70
N ARG A 76 -31.28 19.33 -6.24
CA ARG A 76 -32.61 18.91 -5.77
C ARG A 76 -32.72 18.25 -4.40
N ARG A 77 -32.75 19.08 -3.35
CA ARG A 77 -33.68 18.82 -2.22
C ARG A 77 -35.04 19.43 -2.56
N ARG A 78 -35.94 18.57 -3.03
CA ARG A 78 -37.36 18.86 -3.18
C ARG A 78 -37.96 19.17 -1.81
N ALA A 79 -38.74 20.24 -1.75
CA ALA A 79 -39.60 20.61 -0.63
C ALA A 79 -40.41 19.39 -0.17
N ARG A 80 -40.22 18.96 1.09
CA ARG A 80 -41.14 18.03 1.72
C ARG A 80 -42.30 18.87 2.27
N ALA A 81 -43.43 18.69 1.60
CA ALA A 81 -44.70 19.32 1.88
C ALA A 81 -45.06 19.24 3.37
N LEU A 82 -45.48 20.39 3.90
CA LEU A 82 -46.22 20.51 5.14
C LEU A 82 -47.55 19.75 4.97
N SER A 83 -47.74 18.70 5.74
CA SER A 83 -49.04 18.04 5.90
C SER A 83 -49.22 17.73 7.38
N ALA A 84 -49.64 18.75 8.14
CA ALA A 84 -50.53 18.54 9.28
C ALA A 84 -51.91 18.21 8.69
N PRO A 85 -52.73 17.34 9.33
CA PRO A 85 -53.59 17.87 10.38
C PRO A 85 -54.04 16.89 11.49
N LEU A 86 -54.55 17.50 12.57
CA LEU A 86 -55.61 17.03 13.49
C LEU A 86 -55.31 15.87 14.45
N GLY A 87 -54.70 16.21 15.59
CA GLY A 87 -54.83 15.47 16.85
C GLY A 87 -55.86 16.14 17.77
N ASN A 88 -57.02 15.52 17.89
CA ASN A 88 -58.16 15.90 18.71
C ASN A 88 -57.84 15.72 20.22
N GLY A 89 -58.15 16.71 21.06
CA GLY A 89 -57.84 16.68 22.49
C GLY A 89 -58.70 17.63 23.33
N ARG A 90 -60.02 17.37 23.40
CA ARG A 90 -60.78 17.61 24.64
C ARG A 90 -60.14 16.68 25.71
N HIS A 91 -59.99 17.00 26.99
CA HIS A 91 -61.03 17.29 27.99
C HIS A 91 -60.39 18.00 29.21
N ARG A 92 -61.11 18.99 29.76
CA ARG A 92 -60.85 19.68 31.03
C ARG A 92 -61.26 18.79 32.22
N SER A 93 -60.45 18.80 33.28
CA SER A 93 -60.87 18.57 34.68
C SER A 93 -59.86 19.24 35.62
N ILE A 94 -60.25 20.33 36.30
CA ILE A 94 -60.27 20.54 37.76
C ILE A 94 -61.12 21.77 38.06
#